data_AF-A0A382KNF9-F1
#
_entry.id   AF-A0A382KNF9-F1
#
_cell.length_a   1.000
_cell.length_b   1.000
_cell.length_c   1.000
_cell.angle_alpha   90.00
_cell.angle_beta   90.00
_cell.angle_gamma   90.00
#
_symmetry.space_group_name_H-M   'P 1'
#
loop_
_entity.id
_entity.type
_entity.pdbx_description
1 polymer ?
#
loop_
_entity_poly.entity_id
_entity_poly.type
_entity_poly.pdbx_seq_one_letter_code
_entity_poly.pdbx_strand_id
1 'polypeptide(L)' 'VFRRVRGVNAARGCQAISEVTLTVNPGQRVRPLPEGNRYLGFIFAHADTPIEAEAALRRAYSQLEFEIEPTQ' A
#
# COMPACT_ATOMS: atom_id res chain seq x y z
N VAL A 1 -0.48 -15.86 4.32
CA VAL A 1 0.24 -15.80 3.03
C VAL A 1 -0.33 -14.66 2.19
N PHE A 2 0.51 -13.73 1.74
CA PHE A 2 0.08 -12.65 0.87
C PHE A 2 -0.23 -13.18 -0.54
N ARG A 3 -1.42 -12.85 -1.06
CA ARG A 3 -1.85 -13.26 -2.41
C ARG A 3 -1.69 -12.13 -3.41
N ARG A 4 -2.27 -10.97 -3.12
CA ARG A 4 -2.24 -9.79 -4.00
C ARG A 4 -2.75 -8.54 -3.31
N VAL A 5 -2.51 -7.40 -3.96
CA VAL A 5 -3.21 -6.14 -3.70
C VAL A 5 -4.04 -5.78 -4.93
N ARG A 6 -5.30 -5.41 -4.73
CA ARG A 6 -6.17 -4.85 -5.77
C ARG A 6 -6.25 -3.34 -5.66
N GLY A 7 -6.70 -2.68 -6.72
CA GLY A 7 -6.90 -1.22 -6.72
C GLY A 7 -5.63 -0.39 -6.88
N VAL A 8 -4.47 -1.01 -7.15
CA VAL A 8 -3.19 -0.31 -7.32
C VAL A 8 -3.26 0.76 -8.42
N ASN A 9 -3.93 0.49 -9.53
CA ASN A 9 -4.08 1.47 -10.61
C ASN A 9 -4.98 2.65 -10.20
N ALA A 10 -6.04 2.40 -9.42
CA ALA A 10 -6.88 3.47 -8.88
C ALA A 10 -6.12 4.33 -7.85
N ALA A 11 -5.31 3.70 -6.99
CA ALA A 11 -4.42 4.39 -6.07
C ALA A 11 -3.39 5.26 -6.81
N ARG A 12 -2.79 4.76 -7.90
CA ARG A 12 -1.87 5.53 -8.76
C ARG A 12 -2.56 6.68 -9.49
N GLY A 13 -3.85 6.55 -9.80
CA GLY A 13 -4.64 7.60 -10.43
C GLY A 13 -5.09 8.71 -9.47
N CYS A 14 -4.84 8.57 -8.17
CA CYS A 14 -5.18 9.61 -7.21
C CYS A 14 -4.32 10.86 -7.41
N GLN A 15 -4.94 12.03 -7.40
CA GLN A 15 -4.22 13.31 -7.48
C GLN A 15 -3.17 13.41 -6.37
N ALA A 16 -2.01 13.97 -6.71
CA ALA A 16 -0.83 14.13 -5.85
C ALA A 16 -0.10 12.83 -5.48
N ILE A 17 -0.47 11.67 -6.04
CA ILE A 17 0.34 10.45 -5.94
C ILE A 17 1.39 10.41 -7.04
N SER A 18 2.65 10.30 -6.64
CA SER A 18 3.78 10.18 -7.55
C SER A 18 4.06 8.72 -7.88
N GLU A 19 3.94 7.82 -6.90
CA GLU A 19 4.28 6.42 -7.08
C GLU A 19 3.55 5.51 -6.08
N VAL A 20 3.21 4.30 -6.53
CA VAL A 20 2.75 3.19 -5.67
C VAL A 20 3.56 1.96 -6.02
N THR A 21 4.32 1.45 -5.05
CA THR A 21 5.25 0.33 -5.23
C THR A 21 4.99 -0.77 -4.22
N LEU A 22 4.79 -1.99 -4.72
CA LEU A 22 4.63 -3.19 -3.89
C LEU A 22 5.97 -3.90 -3.79
N THR A 23 6.44 -4.10 -2.56
CA THR A 23 7.71 -4.80 -2.28
C THR A 23 7.49 -6.27 -1.92
N VAL A 24 6.27 -6.65 -1.54
CA VAL A 24 5.92 -8.03 -1.24
C VAL A 24 5.60 -8.80 -2.53
N ASN A 25 6.12 -10.02 -2.63
CA ASN A 25 5.78 -10.93 -3.71
C ASN A 25 4.62 -11.86 -3.28
N PRO A 26 3.68 -12.20 -4.19
CA PRO A 26 2.69 -13.24 -3.95
C PRO A 26 3.33 -14.54 -3.43
N GLY A 27 2.67 -15.19 -2.47
CA GLY A 27 3.18 -16.41 -1.83
C GLY A 27 4.08 -16.17 -0.61
N GLN A 28 4.48 -14.93 -0.32
CA GLN A 28 5.26 -14.64 0.88
C GLN A 28 4.42 -14.67 2.16
N ARG A 29 5.01 -15.18 3.24
CA ARG A 29 4.45 -15.09 4.59
C ARG A 29 4.63 -13.67 5.12
N VAL A 30 3.53 -13.04 5.50
CA VAL A 30 3.52 -11.72 6.14
C VAL A 30 3.09 -11.92 7.58
N ARG A 31 3.81 -11.31 8.52
CA ARG A 31 3.41 -11.22 9.92
C ARG A 31 3.07 -9.76 10.24
N PRO A 32 2.05 -9.51 11.07
CA PRO A 32 1.83 -8.16 11.58
C PRO A 32 3.06 -7.68 12.37
N LEU A 33 3.23 -6.36 12.44
CA LEU A 33 4.21 -5.75 13.35
C LEU A 33 3.78 -5.99 14.82
N PRO A 34 4.73 -6.17 15.76
CA PRO A 34 6.19 -6.03 15.63
C PRO A 34 6.92 -7.28 15.13
N GLU A 35 6.26 -8.45 15.07
CA GLU A 35 6.92 -9.72 14.70
C GLU A 35 7.27 -9.79 13.20
N GLY A 36 6.65 -8.94 12.39
CA GLY A 36 6.99 -8.71 10.99
C GLY A 36 8.15 -7.74 10.81
N ASN A 37 9.01 -7.98 9.83
CA ASN A 37 10.09 -7.07 9.44
C ASN A 37 9.93 -6.56 7.99
N ARG A 38 8.73 -6.67 7.41
CA ARG A 38 8.48 -6.38 6.01
C ARG A 38 7.26 -5.50 5.82
N TYR A 39 7.47 -4.37 5.17
CA TYR A 39 6.39 -3.58 4.59
C TYR A 39 5.87 -4.27 3.33
N LEU A 40 4.55 -4.17 3.10
CA LEU A 40 3.91 -4.67 1.88
C LEU A 40 4.28 -3.81 0.65
N GLY A 41 4.56 -2.53 0.88
CA GLY A 41 4.91 -1.58 -0.16
C GLY A 41 4.91 -0.16 0.39
N PHE A 42 5.01 0.79 -0.53
CA PHE A 42 5.09 2.22 -0.26
C PHE A 42 4.19 2.99 -1.23
N ILE A 43 3.64 4.10 -0.74
CA ILE A 43 2.93 5.11 -1.53
C ILE A 43 3.71 6.41 -1.34
N PHE A 44 4.06 7.07 -2.44
CA PHE A 44 4.73 8.36 -2.44
C PHE A 44 3.77 9.43 -2.98
N ALA A 45 3.68 10.55 -2.26
CA ALA A 45 2.86 11.68 -2.65
C ALA A 45 3.71 12.97 -2.67
N HIS A 46 3.32 13.91 -3.54
CA HIS A 46 3.93 15.22 -3.64
C HIS A 46 2.84 16.30 -3.68
N ALA A 47 2.92 17.25 -2.77
CA ALA A 47 2.00 18.38 -2.66
C ALA A 47 2.70 19.58 -2.02
N ASP A 48 2.09 20.76 -2.14
CA ASP A 48 2.63 22.02 -1.61
C ASP A 48 2.62 22.05 -0.07
N THR A 49 1.68 21.32 0.55
CA THR A 49 1.58 21.23 2.00
C THR A 49 1.61 19.78 2.51
N PRO A 50 2.11 19.56 3.75
CA PRO A 50 2.08 18.23 4.37
C PRO A 50 0.65 17.68 4.52
N ILE A 51 -0.33 18.55 4.78
CA ILE A 51 -1.73 18.17 4.98
C ILE A 51 -2.32 17.59 3.69
N GLU A 52 -2.03 18.22 2.54
CA GLU A 52 -2.49 17.73 1.24
C GLU A 52 -1.81 16.42 0.85
N ALA A 53 -0.51 16.29 1.10
CA ALA A 53 0.23 15.06 0.86
C ALA A 53 -0.35 13.91 1.69
N GLU A 54 -0.60 14.11 2.98
CA GLU A 54 -1.21 13.11 3.84
C GLU A 54 -2.62 12.73 3.38
N ALA A 55 -3.44 13.72 3.01
CA ALA A 55 -4.78 13.47 2.48
C ALA A 55 -4.73 12.66 1.17
N ALA A 56 -3.78 12.93 0.29
CA ALA A 56 -3.58 12.16 -0.93
C ALA A 56 -3.18 10.71 -0.64
N LEU A 57 -2.24 10.50 0.29
CA LEU A 57 -1.82 9.17 0.74
C LEU A 57 -3.01 8.38 1.30
N ARG A 58 -3.84 8.99 2.14
CA ARG A 58 -5.03 8.35 2.73
C ARG A 58 -6.07 7.99 1.67
N ARG A 59 -6.31 8.87 0.70
CA ARG A 59 -7.22 8.58 -0.44
C ARG A 59 -6.69 7.45 -1.32
N ALA A 60 -5.40 7.43 -1.62
CA ALA A 60 -4.79 6.36 -2.40
C ALA A 60 -4.84 5.03 -1.66
N TYR A 61 -4.54 5.03 -0.36
CA TYR A 61 -4.61 3.85 0.49
C TYR A 61 -6.03 3.28 0.56
N SER A 62 -7.08 4.11 0.59
CA SER A 62 -8.47 3.62 0.62
C SER A 62 -8.90 2.89 -0.65
N GLN A 63 -8.17 3.05 -1.76
CA GLN A 63 -8.40 2.27 -2.98
C GLN A 63 -7.78 0.87 -2.92
N LEU A 64 -6.90 0.60 -1.95
CA LEU A 64 -6.15 -0.65 -1.88
C LEU A 64 -6.89 -1.70 -1.07
N GLU A 65 -7.04 -2.88 -1.67
CA GLU A 65 -7.60 -4.06 -1.00
C GLU A 65 -6.54 -5.15 -0.94
N PHE A 66 -6.22 -5.61 0.27
CA PHE A 66 -5.17 -6.60 0.52
C PHE A 66 -5.77 -7.99 0.72
N GLU A 67 -5.36 -8.94 -0.12
CA GLU A 67 -5.77 -10.34 0.00
C GLU A 67 -4.65 -11.12 0.70
N ILE A 68 -4.86 -11.44 1.98
CA ILE A 68 -3.91 -12.19 2.82
C ILE A 68 -4.65 -13.36 3.44
N GLU A 69 -4.21 -14.57 3.11
CA GLU A 69 -4.79 -15.79 3.68
C GLU A 69 -4.15 -16.13 5.03
N PRO A 70 -4.90 -16.72 5.97
CA PRO A 70 -4.32 -17.32 7.16
C PRO A 70 -3.30 -18.38 6.74
N THR A 71 -2.18 -18.46 7.47
CA THR A 71 -1.29 -19.61 7.30
C THR A 71 -1.74 -20.63 8.32
N GLN A 72 -2.21 -21.80 7.86
CA GLN A 72 -2.42 -22.95 8.74
C GLN A 72 -1.09 -23.40 9.35
#